data_AF-A0A0E9Y356-F1
#
_entry.id   AF-A0A0E9Y356-F1
#
_cell.length_a   1.000
_cell.length_b   1.000
_cell.length_c   1.000
_cell.angle_alpha   90.00
_cell.angle_beta   90.00
_cell.angle_gamma   90.00
#
_symmetry.space_group_name_H-M   'P 1'
#
loop_
_entity.id
_entity.type
_entity.pdbx_description
1 polymer ?
#
loop_
_entity_poly.entity_id
_entity_poly.type
_entity_poly.pdbx_seq_one_letter_code
_entity_poly.pdbx_strand_id
1 'polypeptide(L)' 'NEEGTEAAAATALLIRKKMCLDITSPFPFVVDHPFMFFIRSHDPDVILPAGSVRDIQ' A
#
# COMPACT_ATOMS: atom_id res chain seq x y z
N ASN A 1 11.78 -0.19 0.12
CA ASN A 1 11.92 -0.83 1.45
C ASN A 1 10.51 -1.17 1.93
N GLU A 2 10.38 -2.14 2.83
CA GLU A 2 9.07 -2.63 3.29
C GLU A 2 8.65 -2.05 4.65
N GLU A 3 9.43 -1.11 5.17
CA GLU A 3 9.31 -0.58 6.54
C GLU A 3 7.89 -0.07 6.88
N GLY A 4 7.16 0.51 5.92
CA GLY A 4 5.77 0.92 6.10
C GLY A 4 4.74 -0.22 5.94
N THR A 5 5.02 -1.20 5.07
CA THR A 5 4.14 -2.36 4.82
C THR A 5 4.16 -3.33 5.99
N GLU A 6 5.33 -3.53 6.60
CA GLU A 6 5.54 -4.39 7.76
C GLU A 6 4.71 -3.94 8.96
N ALA A 7 4.68 -2.63 9.25
CA ALA A 7 3.88 -2.06 10.33
C ALA A 7 2.38 -2.31 10.13
N ALA A 8 1.87 -2.08 8.91
CA ALA A 8 0.46 -2.32 8.58
C ALA A 8 0.07 -3.81 8.71
N ALA A 9 0.93 -4.72 8.23
CA ALA A 9 0.71 -6.17 8.34
C ALA A 9 0.69 -6.64 9.81
N ALA A 10 1.63 -6.16 10.63
CA ALA A 10 1.65 -6.44 12.06
C ALA A 10 0.38 -5.96 12.76
N THR A 11 -0.09 -4.74 12.45
CA THR A 11 -1.36 -4.22 12.98
C THR A 11 -2.56 -5.06 12.55
N ALA A 12 -2.65 -5.45 11.27
CA ALA A 12 -3.75 -6.28 10.77
C ALA A 12 -3.81 -7.64 11.48
N LEU A 13 -2.67 -8.29 11.72
CA LEU A 13 -2.60 -9.55 12.47
C LEU A 13 -3.04 -9.37 13.93
N LEU A 14 -2.63 -8.27 14.57
CA LEU A 14 -3.04 -7.97 15.95
C LEU A 14 -4.55 -7.74 16.05
N ILE A 15 -5.14 -6.99 15.11
CA ILE A 15 -6.59 -6.75 15.06
C ILE A 15 -7.34 -8.06 14.83
N ARG A 16 -6.93 -8.87 13.86
CA ARG A 16 -7.52 -10.20 13.58
C ARG A 16 -7.52 -11.09 14.82
N LYS A 17 -6.37 -11.16 15.52
CA LYS A 17 -6.22 -11.99 16.73
C LYS A 17 -7.06 -11.47 17.89
N LYS A 18 -7.18 -10.16 18.07
CA LYS A 18 -7.95 -9.56 19.18
C LYS A 18 -9.46 -9.57 18.96
N MET A 19 -9.92 -9.40 17.72
CA MET A 19 -11.33 -9.18 17.41
C MET A 19 -12.03 -10.38 16.76
N CYS A 20 -11.33 -11.50 16.52
CA CYS A 20 -11.85 -12.68 15.81
C CYS A 20 -12.52 -12.28 14.47
N LEU A 21 -11.98 -11.28 13.79
CA LEU A 21 -12.53 -10.76 12.55
C LEU A 21 -12.10 -11.66 11.39
N ASP A 22 -13.07 -12.08 10.59
CA ASP A 22 -12.81 -12.65 9.27
C ASP A 22 -12.71 -11.49 8.28
N ILE A 23 -11.48 -11.08 8.00
CA ILE A 23 -11.20 -10.00 7.05
C ILE A 23 -11.35 -10.64 5.67
N THR A 24 -12.27 -10.11 4.85
CA THR A 24 -12.42 -10.50 3.44
C THR A 24 -11.05 -10.56 2.77
N SER A 25 -10.82 -11.62 1.99
CA SER A 25 -9.54 -11.81 1.29
C SER A 25 -9.18 -10.54 0.54
N PRO A 26 -7.94 -10.03 0.68
CA PRO A 26 -7.53 -8.84 -0.04
C PRO A 26 -7.67 -9.08 -1.55
N PHE A 27 -8.11 -8.04 -2.26
CA PHE A 27 -8.08 -8.06 -3.71
C PHE A 27 -6.62 -8.03 -4.17
N PRO A 28 -6.19 -8.92 -5.07
CA PRO A 28 -4.80 -8.94 -5.52
C PRO A 28 -4.49 -7.69 -6.35
N PHE A 29 -3.54 -6.90 -5.89
CA PHE A 29 -2.96 -5.79 -6.62
C PHE A 29 -1.51 -6.16 -6.98
N VAL A 30 -1.29 -6.54 -8.23
CA VAL A 30 -0.01 -7.06 -8.73
C VAL A 30 0.60 -6.02 -9.67
N VAL A 31 1.85 -5.64 -9.40
CA VAL A 31 2.59 -4.61 -10.15
C VAL A 31 3.83 -5.23 -10.78
N ASP A 32 3.60 -6.14 -11.73
CA ASP A 32 4.62 -6.92 -12.45
C ASP A 32 4.92 -6.37 -13.86
N HIS A 33 4.41 -5.19 -14.18
CA HIS A 33 4.57 -4.50 -15.46
C HIS A 33 4.64 -2.98 -15.25
N PRO A 34 4.99 -2.18 -16.27
CA PRO A 34 5.13 -0.74 -16.12
C PRO A 34 3.89 -0.06 -15.53
N PHE A 35 4.11 0.84 -14.57
CA PHE A 35 3.04 1.56 -13.88
C PHE A 35 3.39 3.05 -13.69
N MET A 36 2.37 3.84 -13.36
CA MET A 36 2.49 5.25 -13.00
C MET A 36 2.07 5.45 -11.55
N PHE A 37 2.65 6.46 -10.90
CA PHE A 37 2.29 6.82 -9.54
C PHE A 37 2.29 8.34 -9.35
N PHE A 38 1.50 8.78 -8.38
CA PHE A 38 1.43 10.16 -7.91
C PHE A 38 1.50 10.14 -6.39
N ILE A 39 2.24 11.08 -5.80
CA ILE A 39 2.15 11.34 -4.36
C ILE A 39 1.18 12.52 -4.18
N ARG A 40 0.13 12.34 -3.39
CA ARG A 40 -0.86 13.38 -3.11
C ARG A 40 -0.86 13.74 -1.64
N SER A 41 -0.73 15.02 -1.34
CA SER A 41 -1.11 15.56 -0.04
C SER A 41 -2.60 15.85 -0.06
N HIS A 42 -3.33 15.47 0.98
CA HIS A 42 -4.75 15.79 1.12
C HIS A 42 -4.98 17.12 1.85
N ASP A 43 -3.99 17.60 2.60
CA ASP A 43 -4.03 18.88 3.31
C ASP A 43 -2.63 19.57 3.29
N PRO A 44 -2.40 20.55 2.42
CA PRO A 44 -3.31 21.03 1.37
C PRO A 44 -3.51 19.97 0.28
N ASP A 45 -4.62 20.06 -0.46
CA ASP A 45 -4.92 19.14 -1.56
C ASP A 45 -4.03 19.42 -2.79
N VAL A 46 -2.86 18.80 -2.83
CA VAL A 46 -1.86 19.02 -3.87
C VAL A 46 -1.20 17.73 -4.31
N ILE A 47 -0.86 17.68 -5.60
CA ILE A 47 -0.03 16.62 -6.17
C ILE A 47 1.43 17.01 -5.95
N LEU A 48 2.14 16.17 -5.20
CA LEU A 48 3.59 16.17 -5.03
C LEU A 48 4.22 15.42 -6.24
N PRO A 49 5.50 15.02 -6.25
CA PRO A 49 6.11 14.37 -7.41
C PRO A 49 5.31 13.16 -7.94
N ALA A 50 5.33 13.01 -9.27
CA ALA A 50 4.72 11.92 -10.00
C ALA A 50 5.77 11.24 -10.90
N GLY A 51 5.55 9.97 -11.24
CA GLY A 51 6.53 9.21 -12.02
C GLY A 51 5.96 7.98 -12.69
N SER A 52 6.81 7.35 -13.50
CA SER A 52 6.55 6.07 -14.16
C SER A 52 7.73 5.13 -13.89
N VAL A 53 7.42 3.89 -13.53
CA VAL A 53 8.39 2.80 -13.40
C VAL A 53 8.20 1.90 -14.61
N ARG A 54 9.29 1.65 -15.34
CA ARG A 54 9.28 0.85 -16.57
C ARG A 54 10.01 -0.49 -16.41
N ASP A 55 11.02 -0.51 -15.56
CA ASP A 55 11.79 -1.70 -15.23
C ASP A 55 11.90 -1.80 -13.71
N ILE A 56 11.68 -3.01 -13.18
CA ILE A 56 11.84 -3.34 -11.77
C ILE A 56 13.10 -4.21 -11.69
N GLN A 57 14.16 -3.70 -11.06
CA GLN A 57 15.39 -4.47 -10.79
C GLN A 57 15.25 -5.30 -9.52
#